data_AF-A0A087SPR4-F1
#
_entry.id   AF-A0A087SPR4-F1
#
_cell.length_a   1.000
_cell.length_b   1.000
_cell.length_c   1.000
_cell.angle_alpha   90.00
_cell.angle_beta   90.00
_cell.angle_gamma   90.00
#
_symmetry.space_group_name_H-M   'P 1'
#
loop_
_entity.id
_entity.type
_entity.pdbx_description
1 polymer ?
#
loop_
_entity_poly.entity_id
_entity_poly.type
_entity_poly.pdbx_seq_one_letter_code
_entity_poly.pdbx_strand_id
1 'polypeptide(L)'
;MGSVEHLQRAHPPNPSISLHRNVVSYADGPRGNSTGRLLFYLTTLDATAYDAQANASAMLTVSEAQLPGSCRGLDAEDPPCAKISILGELHRVPASEEGAARDWPAGHEFHMYELFIQQIQLLAWYGGPRQITPQDYFGVQL
;
A
#
# COMPACT_ATOMS: atom_id res chain seq x y z
N MET A 1 22.22 -16.41 5.60
CA MET A 1 22.03 -16.81 7.01
C MET A 1 22.32 -15.59 7.87
N GLY A 2 21.33 -15.17 8.68
CA GLY A 2 21.46 -14.07 9.64
C GLY A 2 20.37 -13.01 9.46
N SER A 3 19.17 -13.27 9.99
CA SER A 3 18.21 -12.21 10.34
C SER A 3 18.34 -11.99 11.85
N VAL A 4 18.66 -10.77 12.26
CA VAL A 4 18.61 -10.38 13.68
C VAL A 4 17.27 -9.70 13.87
N GLU A 5 16.27 -10.45 14.35
CA GLU A 5 15.06 -9.83 14.92
C GLU A 5 15.38 -9.44 16.36
N HIS A 6 15.50 -8.14 16.58
CA HIS A 6 15.61 -7.57 17.92
C HIS A 6 14.20 -7.59 18.54
N LEU A 7 14.00 -8.38 19.58
CA LEU A 7 12.80 -8.35 20.43
C LEU A 7 12.67 -6.94 21.04
N GLN A 8 11.86 -6.07 20.44
CA GLN A 8 11.55 -4.77 21.01
C GLN A 8 10.39 -4.93 22.00
N ARG A 9 10.70 -4.77 23.29
CA ARG A 9 9.72 -4.73 24.39
C ARG A 9 8.68 -3.64 24.11
N ALA A 10 7.42 -3.95 24.43
CA ALA A 10 6.32 -2.97 24.47
C ALA A 10 6.69 -1.81 25.41
N HIS A 11 7.00 -0.66 24.83
CA HIS A 11 7.14 0.62 25.51
C HIS A 11 5.81 1.38 25.33
N PRO A 12 5.29 2.09 26.34
CA PRO A 12 4.06 2.87 26.17
C PRO A 12 4.25 3.94 25.09
N PRO A 13 3.23 4.22 24.25
CA PRO A 13 3.38 5.15 23.15
C PRO A 13 3.60 6.56 23.67
N ASN A 14 4.79 7.09 23.40
CA ASN A 14 5.05 8.52 23.32
C ASN A 14 4.15 9.09 22.21
N PRO A 15 3.47 10.25 22.35
CA PRO A 15 2.65 10.86 21.29
C PRO A 15 3.41 11.31 20.03
N SER A 16 4.62 10.79 19.84
CA SER A 16 5.41 10.92 18.62
C SER A 16 4.88 9.92 17.59
N ILE A 17 4.51 10.43 16.41
CA ILE A 17 4.01 9.66 15.26
C ILE A 17 4.76 8.32 15.12
N SER A 18 4.07 7.21 15.38
CA SER A 18 4.61 5.86 15.13
C SER A 18 4.59 5.61 13.63
N LEU A 19 5.77 5.56 13.02
CA LEU A 19 5.92 5.19 11.62
C LEU A 19 6.01 3.67 11.53
N HIS A 20 4.87 3.01 11.30
CA HIS A 20 4.82 1.57 11.05
C HIS A 20 4.97 1.27 9.55
N ARG A 21 5.69 0.19 9.22
CA ARG A 21 5.84 -0.32 7.85
C ARG A 21 5.45 -1.79 7.84
N ASN A 22 4.54 -2.15 6.95
CA ASN A 22 4.06 -3.53 6.83
C ASN A 22 3.99 -3.96 5.36
N VAL A 23 3.98 -5.26 5.13
CA VAL A 23 3.71 -5.86 3.82
C VAL A 23 2.25 -6.28 3.80
N VAL A 24 1.47 -5.68 2.90
CA VAL A 24 0.05 -5.96 2.75
C VAL A 24 -0.27 -6.30 1.30
N SER A 25 -1.31 -7.11 1.09
CA SER A 25 -1.86 -7.33 -0.24
C SER A 25 -2.78 -6.16 -0.62
N TYR A 26 -2.75 -5.78 -1.88
CA TYR A 26 -3.63 -4.76 -2.44
C TYR A 26 -4.16 -5.18 -3.81
N ALA A 27 -5.25 -4.56 -4.24
CA ALA A 27 -5.82 -4.73 -5.57
C ALA A 27 -6.44 -3.41 -6.03
N ASP A 28 -6.57 -3.24 -7.34
CA ASP A 28 -7.19 -2.07 -7.98
C ASP A 28 -8.39 -2.39 -8.88
N GLY A 29 -8.73 -3.68 -8.97
CA GLY A 29 -9.87 -4.20 -9.69
C GLY A 29 -9.61 -5.62 -10.21
N PRO A 30 -10.62 -6.25 -10.83
CA PRO A 30 -10.42 -7.51 -11.53
C PRO A 30 -9.57 -7.32 -12.80
N ARG A 31 -8.99 -8.43 -13.30
CA ARG A 31 -8.19 -8.43 -14.53
C ARG A 31 -8.98 -7.80 -15.70
N GLY A 32 -8.39 -6.79 -16.33
CA GLY A 32 -8.99 -6.10 -17.49
C GLY A 32 -10.03 -5.03 -17.13
N ASN A 33 -10.27 -4.76 -15.85
CA ASN A 33 -11.15 -3.69 -15.38
C ASN A 33 -10.59 -3.10 -14.07
N SER A 34 -9.36 -2.60 -14.14
CA SER A 34 -8.75 -1.85 -13.04
C SER A 34 -9.35 -0.44 -12.99
N THR A 35 -9.56 0.04 -11.78
CA THR A 35 -10.11 1.38 -11.49
C THR A 35 -9.05 2.36 -10.98
N GLY A 36 -7.84 1.87 -10.66
CA GLY A 36 -6.82 2.62 -9.93
C GLY A 36 -7.12 2.88 -8.44
N ARG A 37 -8.30 2.52 -7.93
CA ARG A 37 -8.58 2.61 -6.48
C ARG A 37 -7.72 1.60 -5.73
N LEU A 38 -7.06 1.99 -4.66
CA LEU A 38 -6.16 1.09 -3.92
C LEU A 38 -6.91 0.43 -2.78
N LEU A 39 -7.32 -0.82 -2.98
CA LEU A 39 -8.10 -1.60 -2.02
C LEU A 39 -7.23 -2.62 -1.28
N PHE A 40 -7.50 -2.77 0.01
CA PHE A 40 -6.80 -3.67 0.93
C PHE A 40 -7.82 -4.50 1.71
N TYR A 41 -7.43 -5.69 2.16
CA TYR A 41 -8.24 -6.50 3.07
C TYR A 41 -7.47 -6.71 4.36
N LEU A 42 -7.84 -5.98 5.41
CA LEU A 42 -7.04 -5.81 6.63
C LEU A 42 -7.87 -6.12 7.88
N THR A 43 -7.18 -6.48 8.96
CA THR A 43 -7.73 -6.66 10.29
C THR A 43 -7.11 -5.66 11.26
N THR A 44 -7.88 -5.16 12.23
CA THR A 44 -7.36 -4.31 13.30
C THR A 44 -6.47 -5.05 14.30
N LEU A 45 -6.33 -6.38 14.14
CA LEU A 45 -5.31 -7.19 14.80
C LEU A 45 -3.91 -7.00 14.18
N ASP A 46 -3.83 -6.44 12.97
CA ASP A 46 -2.60 -6.06 12.30
C ASP A 46 -2.34 -4.56 12.47
N ALA A 47 -1.06 -4.19 12.58
CA ALA A 47 -0.63 -2.83 12.88
C ALA A 47 -1.13 -1.80 11.85
N THR A 48 -1.26 -2.14 10.56
CA THR A 48 -1.66 -1.18 9.53
C THR A 48 -3.07 -0.64 9.76
N ALA A 49 -4.06 -1.52 9.96
CA ALA A 49 -5.44 -1.08 10.20
C ALA A 49 -5.67 -0.66 11.67
N TYR A 50 -4.83 -1.13 12.60
CA TYR A 50 -4.82 -0.63 13.97
C TYR A 50 -4.41 0.85 14.02
N ASP A 51 -3.25 1.19 13.45
CA ASP A 51 -2.70 2.55 13.47
C ASP A 51 -3.59 3.53 12.68
N ALA A 52 -4.20 3.07 11.58
CA ALA A 52 -5.10 3.88 10.76
C ALA A 52 -6.34 4.40 11.52
N GLN A 53 -6.74 3.77 12.63
CA GLN A 53 -7.84 4.25 13.48
C GLN A 53 -7.48 5.54 14.23
N ALA A 54 -6.20 5.73 14.55
CA ALA A 54 -5.71 6.92 15.22
C ALA A 54 -5.21 7.98 14.23
N ASN A 55 -4.62 7.55 13.11
CA ASN A 55 -4.15 8.42 12.05
C ASN A 55 -4.28 7.72 10.68
N ALA A 56 -5.20 8.19 9.86
CA ALA A 56 -5.45 7.60 8.54
C ALA A 56 -4.32 7.83 7.53
N SER A 57 -3.35 8.71 7.80
CA SER A 57 -2.23 8.99 6.89
C SER A 57 -1.39 7.73 6.64
N ALA A 58 -1.34 7.28 5.38
CA ALA A 58 -0.65 6.06 4.98
C ALA A 58 0.01 6.23 3.61
N MET A 59 1.09 5.49 3.38
CA MET A 59 1.81 5.48 2.10
C MET A 59 1.99 4.06 1.59
N LEU A 60 1.57 3.82 0.34
CA LEU A 60 1.87 2.60 -0.40
C LEU A 60 3.10 2.84 -1.29
N THR A 61 4.07 1.93 -1.25
CA THR A 61 5.19 1.92 -2.21
C THR A 61 5.20 0.58 -2.93
N VAL A 62 5.25 0.63 -4.26
CA VAL A 62 5.28 -0.54 -5.16
C VAL A 62 6.50 -0.43 -6.06
N SER A 63 7.18 -1.55 -6.30
CA SER A 63 8.33 -1.62 -7.19
C SER A 63 8.05 -2.59 -8.32
N GLU A 64 8.46 -2.21 -9.53
CA GLU A 64 8.45 -3.06 -10.71
C GLU A 64 9.16 -4.39 -10.43
N ALA A 65 10.19 -4.42 -9.57
CA ALA A 65 10.93 -5.61 -9.17
C ALA A 65 10.07 -6.73 -8.57
N GLN A 66 8.83 -6.44 -8.13
CA GLN A 66 7.87 -7.45 -7.66
C GLN A 66 7.31 -8.31 -8.81
N LEU A 67 7.40 -7.83 -10.06
CA LEU A 67 6.94 -8.54 -11.25
C LEU A 67 8.01 -9.54 -11.74
N PRO A 68 7.64 -10.78 -12.10
CA PRO A 68 8.58 -11.76 -12.63
C PRO A 68 9.28 -11.28 -13.91
N GLY A 69 10.62 -11.40 -13.96
CA GLY A 69 11.42 -11.04 -15.14
C GLY A 69 11.49 -9.54 -15.45
N SER A 70 11.09 -8.70 -14.49
CA SER A 70 11.06 -7.25 -14.63
C SER A 70 12.44 -6.61 -14.43
N CYS A 71 12.52 -5.28 -14.59
CA CYS A 71 13.75 -4.50 -14.39
C CYS A 71 14.94 -4.88 -15.29
N ARG A 72 14.74 -5.77 -16.28
CA ARG A 72 15.70 -6.10 -17.35
C ARG A 72 17.09 -6.51 -16.86
N GLY A 73 17.16 -7.15 -15.68
CA GLY A 73 18.43 -7.56 -15.06
C GLY A 73 19.21 -6.43 -14.37
N LEU A 74 18.60 -5.25 -14.23
CA LEU A 74 19.13 -4.15 -13.42
C LEU A 74 18.83 -4.40 -11.93
N ASP A 75 19.57 -3.70 -11.08
CA ASP A 75 19.29 -3.65 -9.65
C ASP A 75 17.93 -2.98 -9.38
N ALA A 76 17.23 -3.40 -8.32
CA ALA A 76 15.92 -2.85 -7.97
C ALA A 76 15.96 -1.36 -7.60
N GLU A 77 17.13 -0.81 -7.25
CA GLU A 77 17.32 0.60 -6.96
C GLU A 77 17.71 1.44 -8.18
N ASP A 78 18.06 0.81 -9.32
CA ASP A 78 18.40 1.51 -10.56
C ASP A 78 17.13 2.24 -11.08
N PRO A 79 17.14 3.58 -11.30
CA PRO A 79 15.93 4.33 -11.66
C PRO A 79 15.09 3.81 -12.85
N PRO A 80 15.67 3.22 -13.91
CA PRO A 80 14.97 2.42 -14.92
C PRO A 80 14.07 1.28 -14.40
N CYS A 81 14.35 0.70 -13.23
CA CYS A 81 13.48 -0.25 -12.54
C CYS A 81 12.44 0.55 -11.74
N ALA A 82 11.24 0.69 -12.30
CA ALA A 82 10.31 1.71 -11.84
C ALA A 82 9.83 1.45 -10.40
N LYS A 83 9.61 2.52 -9.63
CA LYS A 83 8.94 2.49 -8.34
C LYS A 83 8.01 3.67 -8.16
N ILE A 84 6.90 3.43 -7.48
CA ILE A 84 5.87 4.42 -7.22
C ILE A 84 5.59 4.48 -5.72
N SER A 85 5.48 5.69 -5.19
CA SER A 85 5.06 5.97 -3.80
C SER A 85 3.79 6.81 -3.83
N ILE A 86 2.76 6.33 -3.15
CA ILE A 86 1.41 6.90 -3.14
C ILE A 86 1.04 7.21 -1.70
N LEU A 87 0.96 8.49 -1.36
CA LEU A 87 0.52 8.99 -0.06
C LEU A 87 -0.97 9.31 -0.11
N GLY A 88 -1.69 8.96 0.94
CA GLY A 88 -3.11 9.22 1.07
C GLY A 88 -3.64 8.96 2.47
N GLU A 89 -4.96 8.79 2.54
CA GLU A 89 -5.67 8.41 3.77
C GLU A 89 -6.32 7.05 3.62
N LEU A 90 -6.04 6.14 4.56
CA LEU A 90 -6.57 4.79 4.59
C LEU A 90 -7.86 4.74 5.41
N HIS A 91 -8.98 4.47 4.77
CA HIS A 91 -10.29 4.41 5.40
C HIS A 91 -10.95 3.05 5.19
N ARG A 92 -11.76 2.62 6.15
CA ARG A 92 -12.55 1.40 6.01
C ARG A 92 -13.68 1.62 4.98
N VAL A 93 -13.83 0.68 4.05
CA VAL A 93 -14.93 0.67 3.07
C VAL A 93 -16.23 0.29 3.80
N PRO A 94 -17.37 0.96 3.51
CA PRO A 94 -18.65 0.57 4.10
C PRO A 94 -19.02 -0.88 3.79
N ALA A 95 -19.57 -1.60 4.78
CA ALA A 95 -19.96 -3.01 4.62
C ALA A 95 -20.94 -3.27 3.47
N SER A 96 -21.73 -2.27 3.07
CA SER A 96 -22.62 -2.34 1.91
C SER A 96 -21.90 -2.41 0.56
N GLU A 97 -20.64 -2.01 0.52
CA GLU A 97 -19.78 -1.96 -0.67
C GLU A 97 -18.69 -3.04 -0.64
N GLU A 98 -18.54 -3.76 0.48
CA GLU A 98 -17.61 -4.88 0.59
C GLU A 98 -18.04 -6.02 -0.33
N GLY A 99 -17.24 -6.30 -1.36
CA GLY A 99 -17.33 -7.55 -2.10
C GLY A 99 -17.05 -8.74 -1.16
N ALA A 100 -17.70 -9.88 -1.40
CA ALA A 100 -17.45 -11.06 -0.59
C ALA A 100 -16.00 -11.56 -0.75
N ALA A 101 -15.14 -11.30 0.24
CA ALA A 101 -13.86 -11.98 0.39
C ALA A 101 -14.14 -13.41 0.91
N ARG A 102 -14.35 -14.34 -0.03
CA ARG A 102 -15.05 -15.61 0.26
C ARG A 102 -14.27 -16.62 1.10
N ASP A 103 -12.95 -16.47 1.27
CA ASP A 103 -12.10 -17.59 1.71
C ASP A 103 -11.11 -17.27 2.86
N TRP A 104 -11.27 -16.16 3.58
CA TRP A 104 -10.41 -15.83 4.73
C TRP A 104 -10.94 -16.43 6.04
N PRO A 105 -10.07 -16.77 7.02
CA PRO A 105 -10.49 -17.38 8.27
C PRO A 105 -11.52 -16.53 9.02
N ALA A 106 -12.63 -17.15 9.41
CA ALA A 106 -13.61 -16.50 10.29
C ALA A 106 -12.96 -16.10 11.63
N GLY A 107 -13.52 -15.07 12.28
CA GLY A 107 -13.14 -14.66 13.64
C GLY A 107 -11.95 -13.71 13.75
N HIS A 108 -11.37 -13.27 12.64
CA HIS A 108 -10.26 -12.29 12.63
C HIS A 108 -10.68 -10.90 12.12
N GLU A 109 -11.99 -10.67 11.92
CA GLU A 109 -12.59 -9.37 11.60
C GLU A 109 -11.88 -8.60 10.46
N PHE A 110 -11.64 -9.29 9.35
CA PHE A 110 -11.11 -8.65 8.16
C PHE A 110 -12.17 -7.79 7.45
N HIS A 111 -11.77 -6.58 7.07
CA HIS A 111 -12.60 -5.59 6.39
C HIS A 111 -11.87 -5.03 5.18
N MET A 112 -12.62 -4.51 4.20
CA MET A 112 -12.00 -3.78 3.11
C MET A 112 -11.61 -2.37 3.57
N TYR A 113 -10.45 -1.93 3.10
CA TYR A 113 -9.95 -0.57 3.27
C TYR A 113 -9.57 0.00 1.90
N GLU A 114 -9.67 1.31 1.76
CA GLU A 114 -9.24 2.05 0.58
C GLU A 114 -8.25 3.15 0.97
N LEU A 115 -7.18 3.28 0.19
CA LEU A 115 -6.27 4.42 0.27
C LEU A 115 -6.74 5.53 -0.68
N PHE A 116 -7.28 6.60 -0.11
CA PHE A 116 -7.69 7.80 -0.83
C PHE A 116 -6.45 8.61 -1.21
N ILE A 117 -6.11 8.58 -2.50
CA ILE A 117 -4.85 9.10 -3.03
C ILE A 117 -4.80 10.64 -2.94
N GLN A 118 -3.72 11.15 -2.33
CA GLN A 118 -3.45 12.59 -2.21
C GLN A 118 -2.22 13.02 -3.02
N GLN A 119 -1.14 12.24 -2.96
CA GLN A 119 0.10 12.53 -3.67
C GLN A 119 0.71 11.25 -4.26
N ILE A 120 1.20 11.34 -5.48
CA ILE A 120 1.88 10.23 -6.17
C ILE A 120 3.26 10.69 -6.62
N GLN A 121 4.28 9.87 -6.37
CA GLN A 121 5.64 10.03 -6.86
C GLN A 121 6.05 8.80 -7.65
N LEU A 122 6.44 8.99 -8.91
CA LEU A 122 6.95 7.92 -9.78
C LEU A 122 8.43 8.18 -10.11
N LEU A 123 9.29 7.22 -9.78
CA LEU A 123 10.66 7.16 -10.31
C LEU A 123 10.72 6.00 -11.31
N ALA A 124 10.91 6.32 -12.59
CA ALA A 124 11.03 5.33 -13.66
C ALA A 124 12.20 5.62 -14.63
N TRP A 125 12.99 6.66 -14.33
CA TRP A 125 14.21 7.00 -15.06
C TRP A 125 15.09 7.94 -14.24
N TYR A 126 16.30 8.20 -14.71
CA TYR A 126 17.18 9.21 -14.14
C TYR A 126 16.56 10.62 -14.20
N GLY A 127 17.01 11.51 -13.32
CA GLY A 127 16.50 12.88 -13.21
C GLY A 127 15.53 13.11 -12.04
N GLY A 128 15.30 12.08 -11.20
CA GLY A 128 14.50 12.18 -9.98
C GLY A 128 13.02 11.81 -10.18
N PRO A 129 12.26 11.70 -9.07
CA PRO A 129 10.85 11.30 -9.12
C PRO A 129 9.97 12.39 -9.74
N ARG A 130 9.01 11.99 -10.55
CA ARG A 130 7.95 12.85 -11.08
C ARG A 130 6.74 12.82 -10.15
N GLN A 131 6.15 13.99 -9.92
CA GLN A 131 4.86 14.09 -9.24
C GLN A 131 3.75 13.80 -10.25
N ILE A 132 2.77 12.99 -9.86
CA ILE A 132 1.57 12.71 -10.65
C ILE A 132 0.37 13.21 -9.84
N THR A 133 -0.52 13.99 -10.48
CA THR A 133 -1.73 14.44 -9.80
C THR A 133 -2.76 13.31 -9.72
N PRO A 134 -3.64 13.26 -8.71
CA PRO A 134 -4.74 12.30 -8.70
C PRO A 134 -5.59 12.39 -9.97
N GLN A 135 -5.79 13.60 -10.53
CA GLN A 135 -6.52 13.81 -11.77
C GLN A 135 -5.86 13.11 -12.96
N ASP A 136 -4.54 13.25 -13.12
CA ASP A 136 -3.81 12.56 -14.19
C ASP A 136 -3.83 11.04 -13.98
N TYR A 137 -3.71 10.59 -12.73
CA TYR A 137 -3.73 9.17 -12.38
C TYR A 137 -5.07 8.50 -12.72
N PHE A 138 -6.19 9.11 -12.32
CA PHE A 138 -7.52 8.58 -12.61
C PHE A 138 -8.02 8.93 -14.02
N GLY A 139 -7.32 9.80 -14.74
CA GLY A 139 -7.67 10.23 -16.10
C GLY A 139 -7.18 9.32 -17.22
N VAL A 140 -6.36 8.30 -16.90
CA VAL A 140 -5.89 7.33 -17.91
C VAL A 140 -6.95 6.28 -18.21
N GLN A 141 -6.98 5.82 -19.46
CA GLN A 141 -7.80 4.71 -19.91
C GLN A 141 -6.88 3.51 -20.16
N LEU A 142 -7.16 2.39 -19.48
CA LEU A 142 -6.39 1.14 -19.57
C LEU A 142 -6.87 0.25 -20.73
#